data_AF-A0A259PUK9-F1
#
_entry.id   AF-A0A259PUK9-F1
#
_cell.length_a   1.000
_cell.length_b   1.000
_cell.length_c   1.000
_cell.angle_alpha   90.00
_cell.angle_beta   90.00
_cell.angle_gamma   90.00
#
_symmetry.space_group_name_H-M   'P 1'
#
loop_
_entity.id
_entity.type
_entity.pdbx_description
1 polymer ?
#
loop_
_entity_poly.entity_id
_entity_poly.type
_entity_poly.pdbx_seq_one_letter_code
_entity_poly.pdbx_strand_id
1 'polypeptide(L)' 'VHRVAALVQRWILGTHHGSVQPEHLDAYLDEFVFRFNRRTSNSRGLLFYRLLQQAVATAPVTYRDVVRKA' A
#
# COMPACT_ATOMS: atom_id res chain seq x y z
N VAL A 1 -7.93 -16.46 11.28
CA VAL A 1 -7.87 -15.00 11.53
C VAL A 1 -6.48 -14.54 12.02
N HIS A 2 -5.80 -15.27 12.90
CA HIS A 2 -4.47 -14.88 13.46
C HIS A 2 -3.31 -14.73 12.46
N ARG A 3 -3.36 -15.40 11.29
CA ARG A 3 -2.26 -15.37 10.32
C ARG A 3 -2.04 -13.99 9.72
N VAL A 4 -3.11 -13.24 9.45
CA VAL A 4 -3.00 -11.88 8.88
C VAL A 4 -2.41 -10.93 9.93
N ALA A 5 -2.93 -10.95 11.16
CA ALA A 5 -2.41 -10.15 12.26
C ALA A 5 -0.91 -10.42 12.55
N ALA A 6 -0.51 -11.69 12.58
CA ALA A 6 0.89 -12.08 12.77
C ALA A 6 1.80 -11.59 11.62
N LEU A 7 1.28 -11.53 10.39
CA LEU A 7 2.02 -11.02 9.23
C LEU A 7 2.13 -9.50 9.25
N VAL A 8 1.09 -8.78 9.67
CA VAL A 8 1.14 -7.33 9.89
C VAL A 8 2.18 -7.00 10.95
N GLN A 9 2.12 -7.65 12.11
CA GLN A 9 3.07 -7.45 13.20
C GLN A 9 4.51 -7.72 12.77
N ARG A 10 4.76 -8.81 12.03
CA ARG A 10 6.09 -9.11 11.48
C ARG A 10 6.55 -8.07 10.47
N TRP A 11 5.66 -7.59 9.60
CA TRP A 11 5.99 -6.58 8.61
C TRP A 11 6.34 -5.24 9.25
N ILE A 12 5.58 -4.79 10.25
CA ILE A 12 5.86 -3.58 11.03
C ILE A 12 7.21 -3.68 11.73
N LEU A 13 7.48 -4.80 12.41
CA LEU A 13 8.77 -5.00 13.09
C LEU A 13 9.95 -5.07 12.11
N GLY A 14 9.75 -5.64 10.91
CA GLY A 14 10.83 -5.83 9.94
C GLY A 14 11.08 -4.64 9.02
N THR A 15 10.04 -4.01 8.49
CA THR A 15 10.14 -2.91 7.51
C THR A 15 10.16 -1.54 8.18
N HIS A 16 9.34 -1.37 9.21
CA HIS A 16 9.24 -0.11 9.94
C HIS A 16 10.06 -0.12 11.24
N HIS A 17 10.79 -1.21 11.53
CA HIS A 17 11.60 -1.37 12.74
C HIS A 17 10.81 -1.11 14.03
N GLY A 18 9.49 -1.40 14.00
CA GLY A 18 8.58 -1.12 15.11
C GLY A 18 8.16 0.35 15.25
N SER A 19 8.62 1.25 14.38
CA SER A 19 8.24 2.67 14.37
C SER A 19 7.04 2.90 13.46
N VAL A 20 5.86 3.12 14.06
CA VAL A 20 4.62 3.43 13.34
C VAL A 20 4.07 4.73 13.92
N GLN A 21 3.89 5.72 13.07
CA GLN A 21 3.25 6.98 13.41
C GLN A 21 1.74 6.83 13.23
N PRO A 22 0.92 7.09 14.28
CA PRO A 22 -0.54 6.99 14.18
C PRO A 22 -1.13 7.83 13.04
N GLU A 23 -0.50 8.95 12.71
CA GLU A 23 -0.89 9.88 11.65
C GLU A 23 -0.82 9.25 10.25
N HIS A 24 -0.04 8.18 10.09
CA HIS A 24 0.17 7.50 8.80
C HIS A 24 -0.37 6.06 8.79
N LEU A 25 -1.19 5.69 9.78
CA LEU A 25 -1.69 4.32 9.94
C LEU A 25 -2.39 3.81 8.68
N ASP A 26 -3.25 4.62 8.06
CA ASP A 26 -3.98 4.25 6.85
C ASP A 26 -3.02 3.95 5.69
N ALA A 27 -1.99 4.78 5.51
CA ALA A 27 -0.98 4.57 4.48
C ALA A 27 -0.18 3.28 4.71
N TYR A 28 0.17 2.95 5.96
CA TYR A 28 0.83 1.69 6.28
C TYR A 28 -0.06 0.47 5.99
N LEU A 29 -1.36 0.56 6.29
CA LEU A 29 -2.29 -0.52 6.02
C LEU A 29 -2.51 -0.73 4.52
N ASP A 30 -2.61 0.34 3.74
CA ASP A 30 -2.70 0.28 2.28
C ASP A 30 -1.46 -0.38 1.66
N GLU A 31 -0.26 -0.01 2.14
CA GLU A 31 0.98 -0.64 1.69
C GLU A 31 1.02 -2.13 2.05
N PHE A 32 0.62 -2.49 3.27
CA PHE A 32 0.54 -3.88 3.69
C PHE A 32 -0.39 -4.69 2.79
N VAL A 33 -1.59 -4.18 2.51
CA VAL A 33 -2.58 -4.83 1.63
C VAL A 33 -2.02 -5.00 0.22
N PHE A 34 -1.34 -3.99 -0.33
CA PHE A 34 -0.66 -4.08 -1.61
C PHE A 34 0.39 -5.21 -1.63
N ARG A 35 1.30 -5.25 -0.64
CA ARG A 35 2.37 -6.25 -0.58
C ARG A 35 1.84 -7.66 -0.33
N PHE A 36 0.81 -7.79 0.52
CA PHE A 36 0.15 -9.05 0.82
C PHE A 36 -0.51 -9.63 -0.44
N ASN A 37 -1.34 -8.83 -1.13
CA ASN A 37 -2.03 -9.26 -2.34
C ASN A 37 -1.08 -9.50 -3.53
N ARG A 38 0.04 -8.75 -3.61
CA ARG A 38 1.04 -8.95 -4.68
C ARG A 38 1.74 -10.30 -4.60
N ARG A 39 2.02 -10.83 -3.41
CA ARG A 39 2.82 -12.05 -3.25
C ARG A 39 2.17 -13.30 -3.86
N THR A 40 0.85 -13.40 -3.80
CA THR A 40 0.08 -14.56 -4.30
C THR A 40 -0.67 -14.26 -5.58
N SER A 41 -0.53 -13.06 -6.14
CA SER A 41 -1.19 -12.70 -7.40
C SER A 41 -0.55 -13.46 -8.56
N ASN A 42 -1.34 -14.31 -9.23
CA ASN A 42 -0.95 -14.98 -10.48
C ASN A 42 -0.85 -14.03 -11.67
N SER A 43 -1.37 -12.81 -11.52
CA SER A 43 -1.43 -11.80 -12.56
C SER A 43 -0.66 -10.56 -12.15
N ARG A 44 0.64 -10.72 -11.82
CA ARG A 44 1.51 -9.59 -11.42
C ARG A 44 1.59 -8.50 -12.49
N GLY A 45 1.48 -8.85 -13.77
CA GLY A 45 1.40 -7.88 -14.88
C GLY A 45 0.14 -7.01 -14.84
N LEU A 46 -0.94 -7.46 -14.19
CA LEU A 46 -2.15 -6.64 -14.02
C LEU A 46 -1.95 -5.48 -13.06
N LEU A 47 -0.92 -5.47 -12.20
CA LEU A 47 -0.62 -4.31 -11.36
C LEU A 47 -0.17 -3.11 -12.20
N PHE A 48 0.71 -3.34 -13.17
CA PHE A 48 1.11 -2.31 -14.12
C PHE A 48 -0.09 -1.88 -14.98
N TYR A 49 -0.87 -2.85 -15.47
CA TYR A 49 -2.08 -2.57 -16.22
C TYR A 49 -3.11 -1.75 -15.42
N ARG A 50 -3.36 -2.09 -14.14
CA ARG A 50 -4.25 -1.35 -13.25
C ARG A 50 -3.73 0.04 -12.93
N LEU A 51 -2.42 0.19 -12.73
CA LEU A 51 -1.79 1.50 -12.54
C LEU A 51 -1.98 2.37 -13.79
N LEU A 52 -1.82 1.80 -14.97
CA LEU A 52 -2.03 2.48 -16.24
C LEU A 52 -3.52 2.82 -16.46
N GLN A 53 -4.44 1.91 -16.15
CA GLN A 53 -5.88 2.19 -16.13
C GLN A 53 -6.22 3.36 -15.18
N GLN A 54 -5.65 3.38 -13.98
CA GLN A 54 -5.89 4.44 -13.01
C GLN A 54 -5.29 5.77 -13.47
N ALA A 55 -4.11 5.76 -14.13
CA ALA A 55 -3.49 6.95 -14.69
C ALA A 55 -4.31 7.58 -15.82
N VAL A 56 -5.05 6.77 -16.59
CA VAL A 56 -5.99 7.26 -17.61
C VAL A 56 -7.30 7.75 -17.00
N ALA A 57 -7.82 7.05 -15.98
CA ALA A 57 -9.11 7.39 -15.37
C ALA A 57 -9.05 8.58 -14.40
N THR A 58 -7.89 8.84 -13.78
CA THR A 58 -7.73 9.90 -12.78
C THR A 58 -7.34 11.21 -13.46
N ALA A 59 -8.01 12.30 -13.09
CA ALA A 59 -7.62 13.64 -13.54
C ALA A 59 -6.16 13.96 -13.14
N PRO A 60 -5.45 14.83 -13.88
CA PRO A 60 -4.09 15.23 -13.51
C PRO A 60 -4.06 15.81 -12.09
N VAL A 61 -3.20 15.26 -11.24
CA VAL A 61 -3.00 15.71 -9.86
C VAL A 61 -1.60 16.30 -9.74
N THR A 62 -1.48 17.50 -9.18
CA THR A 62 -0.15 18.10 -8.98
C THR A 62 0.53 17.50 -7.74
N TYR A 63 1.86 17.57 -7.67
CA TYR A 63 2.59 17.12 -6.49
C TYR A 63 2.10 17.80 -5.19
N ARG A 64 1.70 19.07 -5.27
CA ARG A 64 1.15 19.81 -4.12
C ARG A 64 -0.18 19.22 -3.65
N ASP A 65 -1.03 18.76 -4.56
CA ASP A 65 -2.31 18.14 -4.21
C ASP A 65 -2.12 16.75 -3.58
N VAL A 66 -1.06 16.03 -3.98
CA VAL A 66 -0.70 14.73 -3.39
C VAL A 66 -0.24 14.92 -1.94
N VAL A 67 0.67 15.86 -1.69
CA VAL A 67 1.22 16.09 -0.34
C VAL A 67 0.19 16.72 0.60
N ARG A 68 -0.79 17.47 0.09
CA ARG A 68 -1.86 18.08 0.92
C ARG A 68 -2.95 17.09 1.35
N LYS A 69 -3.07 15.93 0.69
CA LYS A 69 -4.07 14.89 0.99
C LYS A 69 -3.54 13.77 1.88
N ALA A 70 -2.21 13.67 2.03
CA ALA A 70 -1.55 12.75 2.94
C ALA A 70 -1.42 13.38 4.34
#